data_AF-A0A495XEK3-F1
#
_entry.id   AF-A0A495XEK3-F1
#
_cell.length_a   1.000
_cell.length_b   1.000
_cell.length_c   1.000
_cell.angle_alpha   90.00
_cell.angle_beta   90.00
_cell.angle_gamma   90.00
#
_symmetry.space_group_name_H-M   'P 1'
#
loop_
_entity.id
_entity.type
_entity.pdbx_description
1 polymer ?
#
loop_
_entity_poly.entity_id
_entity_poly.type
_entity_poly.pdbx_seq_one_letter_code
_entity_poly.pdbx_strand_id
1 'polypeptide(L)'
;MGVVTFVRISMASLFAVAALALWKAEDPMVVAGTATTPFAEPDAAQVEARRCVSSVSQSPGAPHVAGPGLAGGGRVAAVVGSPTEFQFCAHLQQRTLGAFHPRPAADVVLAPYQYPGLSDDPVRFGYGSVRGDVAEVVARTPSGQVFRAQIRDGLFLVDLLGVPEEVFDEVVYVARDFRGRVVFEGRAIPLKS
;
A
#
# COMPACT_ATOMS: atom_id res chain seq x y z
N MET A 1 23.87 -38.47 53.71
CA MET A 1 23.41 -38.66 52.32
C MET A 1 22.30 -37.64 52.06
N GLY A 2 22.58 -36.55 51.35
CA GLY A 2 21.59 -35.49 51.17
C GLY A 2 22.14 -34.32 50.37
N VAL A 3 22.36 -34.50 49.06
CA VAL A 3 22.66 -33.42 48.11
C VAL A 3 22.24 -33.83 46.69
N VAL A 4 20.96 -34.13 46.40
CA VAL A 4 20.53 -34.36 44.99
C VAL A 4 19.12 -33.80 44.66
N THR A 5 18.56 -32.90 45.49
CA THR A 5 17.18 -32.42 45.29
C THR A 5 17.05 -30.91 45.13
N PHE A 6 18.09 -30.22 44.66
CA PHE A 6 18.05 -28.76 44.44
C PHE A 6 18.38 -28.29 43.01
N VAL A 7 18.60 -29.20 42.05
CA VAL A 7 19.05 -28.82 40.70
C VAL A 7 17.96 -28.90 39.63
N ARG A 8 16.77 -29.44 39.93
CA ARG A 8 15.72 -29.66 38.92
C ARG A 8 14.71 -28.53 38.72
N ILE A 9 14.65 -27.53 39.60
CA ILE A 9 13.65 -26.44 39.50
C ILE A 9 14.17 -25.24 38.70
N SER A 10 15.49 -25.14 38.47
CA SER A 10 16.08 -23.97 37.79
C SER A 10 16.11 -24.06 36.26
N MET A 11 15.89 -25.23 35.66
CA MET A 11 15.97 -25.40 34.19
C MET A 11 14.64 -25.14 33.47
N ALA A 12 13.49 -25.38 34.11
CA ALA A 12 12.19 -25.19 33.46
C ALA A 12 11.87 -23.69 33.23
N SER A 13 12.33 -22.81 34.12
CA SER A 13 12.07 -21.37 34.04
C SER A 13 12.89 -20.66 32.95
N LEU A 14 14.08 -21.18 32.63
CA LEU A 14 14.94 -20.62 31.57
C LEU A 14 14.43 -20.95 30.16
N PHE A 15 13.77 -22.09 29.96
CA PHE A 15 13.16 -22.43 28.68
C PHE A 15 11.86 -21.64 28.41
N ALA A 16 11.06 -21.33 29.43
CA ALA A 16 9.85 -20.55 29.25
C ALA A 16 10.15 -19.08 28.86
N VAL A 17 11.20 -18.49 29.43
CA VAL A 17 11.61 -17.10 29.10
C VAL A 17 12.31 -17.04 27.74
N ALA A 18 13.08 -18.07 27.34
CA ALA A 18 13.67 -18.14 26.01
C ALA A 18 12.61 -18.38 24.91
N ALA A 19 11.56 -19.16 25.18
CA ALA A 19 10.47 -19.38 24.23
C ALA A 19 9.59 -18.13 24.04
N LEU A 20 9.39 -17.32 25.08
CA LEU A 20 8.68 -16.03 24.99
C LEU A 20 9.53 -14.92 24.35
N ALA A 21 10.87 -14.97 24.47
CA ALA A 21 11.76 -14.03 23.79
C ALA A 21 11.95 -14.33 22.28
N LEU A 22 11.69 -15.57 21.86
CA LEU A 22 11.67 -15.97 20.44
C LEU A 22 10.32 -15.69 19.75
N TRP A 23 9.33 -15.21 20.50
CA TRP A 23 8.11 -14.59 19.95
C TRP A 23 8.29 -13.07 19.78
N LYS A 24 9.49 -12.62 19.43
CA LYS A 24 9.57 -11.42 18.60
C LYS A 24 9.14 -11.86 17.22
N ALA A 25 7.90 -11.50 16.87
CA ALA A 25 7.41 -11.56 15.50
C ALA A 25 8.57 -11.17 14.59
N GLU A 26 9.04 -12.13 13.79
CA GLU A 26 9.71 -11.79 12.55
C GLU A 26 8.74 -10.83 11.87
N ASP A 27 9.11 -9.55 11.82
CA ASP A 27 8.45 -8.61 10.92
C ASP A 27 8.36 -9.38 9.60
N PRO A 28 7.16 -9.65 9.08
CA PRO A 28 7.01 -10.49 7.91
C PRO A 28 7.90 -9.85 6.86
N MET A 29 8.98 -10.55 6.54
CA MET A 29 9.96 -10.11 5.57
C MET A 29 9.14 -9.83 4.32
N VAL A 30 8.96 -8.55 4.00
CA VAL A 30 8.30 -8.13 2.78
C VAL A 30 9.22 -8.62 1.69
N VAL A 31 8.93 -9.82 1.19
CA VAL A 31 9.49 -10.31 -0.04
C VAL A 31 8.91 -9.39 -1.08
N ALA A 32 9.65 -8.32 -1.39
CA ALA A 32 9.41 -7.48 -2.54
C ALA A 32 9.55 -8.38 -3.77
N GLY A 33 8.46 -9.07 -4.11
CA GLY A 33 8.30 -9.73 -5.38
C GLY A 33 8.42 -8.64 -6.43
N THR A 34 9.56 -8.58 -7.10
CA THR A 34 9.78 -7.70 -8.24
C THR A 34 8.78 -8.11 -9.32
N ALA A 35 7.65 -7.42 -9.39
CA ALA A 35 6.72 -7.55 -10.48
C ALA A 35 7.44 -7.13 -11.76
N THR A 36 7.79 -8.10 -12.59
CA THR A 36 8.26 -7.85 -13.94
C THR A 36 7.09 -7.35 -14.78
N THR A 37 6.95 -6.02 -14.88
CA THR A 37 6.16 -5.34 -15.91
C THR A 37 6.99 -4.20 -16.50
N PRO A 38 6.75 -3.76 -17.75
CA PRO A 38 7.63 -2.85 -18.48
C PRO A 38 7.59 -1.40 -18.00
N PHE A 39 6.95 -1.12 -16.86
CA PHE A 39 7.00 0.17 -16.21
C PHE A 39 7.91 0.04 -15.00
N ALA A 40 9.23 0.16 -15.26
CA ALA A 40 10.15 0.51 -14.20
C ALA A 40 9.57 1.74 -13.50
N GLU A 41 9.24 1.62 -12.21
CA GLU A 41 8.81 2.75 -11.42
C GLU A 41 9.91 3.81 -11.56
N PRO A 42 9.63 4.94 -12.23
CA PRO A 42 10.69 5.87 -12.58
C PRO A 42 11.27 6.41 -11.27
N ASP A 43 12.60 6.51 -11.17
CA ASP A 43 13.29 6.99 -9.96
C ASP A 43 12.66 8.29 -9.40
N ALA A 44 12.12 9.12 -10.30
CA ALA A 44 11.36 10.33 -9.98
C ALA A 44 10.13 10.08 -9.07
N ALA A 45 9.37 9.00 -9.29
CA ALA A 45 8.21 8.63 -8.47
C ALA A 45 8.62 8.23 -7.05
N GLN A 46 9.72 7.48 -6.91
CA GLN A 46 10.23 7.13 -5.58
C GLN A 46 10.84 8.32 -4.85
N VAL A 47 11.53 9.21 -5.56
CA VAL A 47 12.05 10.46 -4.99
C VAL A 47 10.91 11.32 -4.49
N GLU A 48 9.83 11.45 -5.25
CA GLU A 48 8.65 12.21 -4.84
C GLU A 48 7.91 11.54 -3.67
N ALA A 49 7.79 10.20 -3.66
CA ALA A 49 7.23 9.48 -2.52
C ALA A 49 8.02 9.73 -1.23
N ARG A 50 9.36 9.70 -1.30
CA ARG A 50 10.23 10.03 -0.15
C ARG A 50 10.10 11.49 0.30
N ARG A 51 9.99 12.42 -0.64
CA ARG A 51 9.73 13.84 -0.34
C ARG A 51 8.37 14.02 0.31
N CYS A 52 7.34 13.34 -0.20
CA CYS A 52 6.00 13.32 0.36
C CYS A 52 6.05 12.88 1.83
N VAL A 53 6.59 11.68 2.12
CA VAL A 53 6.76 11.17 3.49
C VAL A 53 7.48 12.18 4.38
N SER A 54 8.57 12.78 3.90
CA SER A 54 9.34 13.78 4.66
C SER A 54 8.55 15.06 4.95
N SER A 55 7.62 15.44 4.06
CA SER A 55 6.74 16.59 4.25
C SER A 55 5.64 16.29 5.26
N VAL A 56 5.08 15.08 5.28
CA VAL A 56 4.01 14.72 6.22
C VAL A 56 4.49 14.32 7.60
N SER A 57 5.70 13.76 7.69
CA SER A 57 6.28 13.35 8.98
C SER A 57 6.54 14.54 9.91
N GLN A 58 6.34 15.77 9.43
CA GLN A 58 6.37 17.00 10.23
C GLN A 58 5.04 17.29 10.93
N SER A 59 3.97 16.56 10.59
CA SER A 59 2.67 16.62 11.25
C SER A 59 2.59 15.58 12.39
N PRO A 60 2.01 15.93 13.56
CA PRO A 60 1.83 14.97 14.64
C PRO A 60 0.85 13.86 14.22
N GLY A 61 1.32 12.60 14.21
CA GLY A 61 0.53 11.46 13.75
C GLY A 61 1.30 10.13 13.79
N ALA A 62 0.64 9.05 13.34
CA ALA A 62 1.27 7.75 13.17
C ALA A 62 2.30 7.79 12.02
N PRO A 63 3.37 6.99 12.07
CA PRO A 63 4.41 7.00 11.05
C PRO A 63 3.84 6.65 9.67
N HIS A 64 4.23 7.44 8.68
CA HIS A 64 3.87 7.23 7.29
C HIS A 64 4.91 6.36 6.58
N VAL A 65 4.44 5.48 5.70
CA VAL A 65 5.30 4.68 4.80
C VAL A 65 5.09 5.10 3.35
N ALA A 66 6.19 5.11 2.59
CA ALA A 66 6.16 5.41 1.16
C ALA A 66 5.65 4.19 0.39
N GLY A 67 4.51 4.35 -0.28
CA GLY A 67 3.95 3.35 -1.17
C GLY A 67 4.52 3.43 -2.59
N PRO A 68 3.86 2.76 -3.55
CA PRO A 68 4.19 2.88 -4.96
C PRO A 68 3.81 4.24 -5.53
N GLY A 69 4.44 4.63 -6.64
CA GLY A 69 4.12 5.84 -7.38
C GLY A 69 3.93 5.65 -8.89
N LEU A 70 3.34 6.64 -9.53
CA LEU A 70 3.26 6.78 -10.99
C LEU A 70 4.15 7.93 -11.43
N ALA A 71 4.81 7.78 -12.58
CA ALA A 71 5.17 8.95 -13.36
C ALA A 71 4.94 8.76 -14.85
N GLY A 72 4.55 9.84 -15.50
CA GLY A 72 4.26 9.87 -16.93
C GLY A 72 3.75 11.23 -17.38
N GLY A 73 4.21 11.71 -18.56
CA GLY A 73 3.78 12.99 -19.11
C GLY A 73 4.11 14.21 -18.24
N GLY A 74 5.23 14.19 -17.51
CA GLY A 74 5.64 15.28 -16.61
C GLY A 74 4.90 15.32 -15.26
N ARG A 75 4.18 14.25 -14.93
CA ARG A 75 3.38 14.10 -13.71
C ARG A 75 4.00 13.03 -12.84
N VAL A 76 3.97 13.25 -11.53
CA VAL A 76 4.38 12.24 -10.54
C VAL A 76 3.29 12.15 -9.48
N ALA A 77 2.84 10.95 -9.15
CA ALA A 77 1.92 10.70 -8.03
C ALA A 77 2.52 9.63 -7.12
N ALA A 78 2.45 9.83 -5.82
CA ALA A 78 2.92 8.87 -4.83
C ALA A 78 1.86 8.65 -3.76
N VAL A 79 1.63 7.39 -3.39
CA VAL A 79 0.77 7.03 -2.26
C VAL A 79 1.63 6.93 -1.01
N VAL A 80 1.16 7.52 0.06
CA VAL A 80 1.75 7.47 1.39
C VAL A 80 0.65 6.99 2.33
N GLY A 81 0.97 6.05 3.21
CA GLY A 81 -0.03 5.45 4.08
C GLY A 81 0.43 5.48 5.53
N SER A 82 -0.54 5.61 6.44
CA SER A 82 -0.39 5.30 7.85
C SER A 82 -1.45 4.28 8.26
N PRO A 83 -1.48 3.83 9.53
CA PRO A 83 -2.57 3.01 10.04
C PRO A 83 -3.96 3.66 9.95
N THR A 84 -4.06 4.99 9.89
CA THR A 84 -5.34 5.71 9.99
C THR A 84 -5.71 6.51 8.74
N GLU A 85 -4.77 6.75 7.84
CA GLU A 85 -4.99 7.59 6.66
C GLU A 85 -4.16 7.17 5.46
N PHE A 86 -4.67 7.53 4.28
CA PHE A 86 -3.90 7.64 3.06
C PHE A 86 -3.65 9.11 2.77
N GLN A 87 -2.46 9.39 2.28
CA GLN A 87 -2.12 10.65 1.67
C GLN A 87 -1.50 10.40 0.31
N PHE A 88 -1.70 11.35 -0.58
CA PHE A 88 -1.12 11.30 -1.90
C PHE A 88 -0.49 12.63 -2.18
N CYS A 89 0.75 12.58 -2.67
CA CYS A 89 1.44 13.74 -3.20
C CYS A 89 1.49 13.60 -4.71
N ALA A 90 0.95 14.59 -5.40
CA ALA A 90 1.15 14.76 -6.82
C ALA A 90 2.06 15.97 -7.05
N HIS A 91 3.11 15.80 -7.87
CA HIS A 91 3.88 16.91 -8.40
C HIS A 91 3.44 17.17 -9.83
N LEU A 92 2.78 18.31 -10.04
CA LEU A 92 2.22 18.73 -11.32
C LEU A 92 2.75 20.13 -11.64
N GLN A 93 3.57 20.25 -12.69
CA GLN A 93 4.04 21.55 -13.23
C GLN A 93 4.50 22.55 -12.13
N GLN A 94 5.39 22.11 -11.23
CA GLN A 94 5.95 22.89 -10.09
C GLN A 94 5.01 23.14 -8.90
N ARG A 95 3.81 22.54 -8.87
CA ARG A 95 2.96 22.52 -7.67
C ARG A 95 2.96 21.14 -7.04
N THR A 96 3.25 21.09 -5.74
CA THR A 96 2.99 19.91 -4.93
C THR A 96 1.56 20.00 -4.42
N LEU A 97 0.83 18.93 -4.67
CA LEU A 97 -0.58 18.80 -4.43
C LEU A 97 -0.77 17.63 -3.49
N GLY A 98 -1.37 17.89 -2.33
CA GLY A 98 -1.64 16.90 -1.30
C GLY A 98 -3.12 16.76 -1.07
N ALA A 99 -3.62 15.55 -0.92
CA ALA A 99 -4.88 15.35 -0.23
C ALA A 99 -4.82 14.11 0.67
N PHE A 100 -5.75 14.11 1.62
CA PHE A 100 -5.79 13.21 2.76
C PHE A 100 -7.13 12.49 2.75
N HIS A 101 -7.10 11.18 2.91
CA HIS A 101 -8.31 10.39 3.04
C HIS A 101 -8.21 9.45 4.25
N PRO A 102 -9.26 9.33 5.07
CA PRO A 102 -9.31 8.34 6.13
C PRO A 102 -9.11 6.94 5.56
N ARG A 103 -8.31 6.11 6.24
CA ARG A 103 -8.14 4.72 5.85
C ARG A 103 -9.37 3.92 6.28
N PRO A 104 -10.11 3.28 5.36
CA PRO A 104 -11.24 2.46 5.74
C PRO A 104 -10.78 1.24 6.55
N ALA A 105 -11.65 0.73 7.43
CA ALA A 105 -11.39 -0.44 8.26
C ALA A 105 -11.48 -1.76 7.48
N ALA A 106 -10.82 -1.84 6.32
CA ALA A 106 -10.80 -3.02 5.46
C ALA A 106 -9.37 -3.36 5.02
N ASP A 107 -9.11 -4.67 4.96
CA ASP A 107 -7.80 -5.26 4.66
C ASP A 107 -7.33 -4.97 3.23
N VAL A 108 -8.27 -4.88 2.30
CA VAL A 108 -8.04 -4.48 0.92
C VAL A 108 -9.10 -3.48 0.51
N VAL A 109 -8.67 -2.33 -0.02
CA VAL A 109 -9.57 -1.27 -0.51
C VAL A 109 -8.96 -0.65 -1.74
N LEU A 110 -9.74 -0.47 -2.80
CA LEU A 110 -9.39 0.41 -3.92
C LEU A 110 -10.21 1.69 -3.82
N ALA A 111 -9.53 2.80 -3.58
CA ALA A 111 -10.07 4.15 -3.61
C ALA A 111 -9.63 4.82 -4.93
N PRO A 112 -10.53 4.98 -5.90
CA PRO A 112 -10.23 5.70 -7.12
C PRO A 112 -10.25 7.20 -6.84
N TYR A 113 -9.33 7.94 -7.45
CA TYR A 113 -9.21 9.38 -7.29
C TYR A 113 -8.82 10.04 -8.60
N GLN A 114 -9.43 11.21 -8.83
CA GLN A 114 -9.12 12.11 -9.93
C GLN A 114 -8.63 13.43 -9.34
N TYR A 115 -7.47 13.92 -9.79
CA TYR A 115 -7.00 15.23 -9.36
C TYR A 115 -7.72 16.36 -10.11
N PRO A 116 -8.55 17.21 -9.46
CA PRO A 116 -9.21 18.33 -10.11
C PRO A 116 -8.18 19.46 -10.30
N GLY A 117 -7.77 19.72 -11.53
CA GLY A 117 -6.77 20.77 -11.80
C GLY A 117 -6.04 20.65 -13.13
N LEU A 118 -6.26 19.57 -13.88
CA LEU A 118 -5.74 19.37 -15.23
C LEU A 118 -6.96 19.14 -16.14
N SER A 119 -7.51 20.21 -16.72
CA SER A 119 -8.77 20.15 -17.48
C SER A 119 -8.71 19.25 -18.72
N ASP A 120 -7.51 18.88 -19.17
CA ASP A 120 -7.33 18.20 -20.46
C ASP A 120 -6.72 16.78 -20.31
N ASP A 121 -6.12 16.45 -19.15
CA ASP A 121 -5.53 15.13 -18.86
C ASP A 121 -5.46 14.88 -17.33
N PRO A 122 -6.60 14.58 -16.68
CA PRO A 122 -6.63 14.31 -15.25
C PRO A 122 -5.78 13.09 -14.91
N VAL A 123 -4.98 13.20 -13.83
CA VAL A 123 -4.35 12.02 -13.23
C VAL A 123 -5.45 11.20 -12.57
N ARG A 124 -5.62 9.96 -13.01
CA ARG A 124 -6.61 9.01 -12.51
C ARG A 124 -5.91 7.76 -12.03
N PHE A 125 -6.14 7.43 -10.77
CA PHE A 125 -5.50 6.26 -10.17
C PHE A 125 -6.40 5.68 -9.09
N GLY A 126 -6.27 4.38 -8.89
CA GLY A 126 -6.77 3.68 -7.72
C GLY A 126 -5.64 3.48 -6.72
N TYR A 127 -5.91 3.59 -5.44
CA TYR A 127 -4.93 3.26 -4.41
C TYR A 127 -5.59 2.59 -3.22
N GLY A 128 -4.77 2.00 -2.36
CA GLY A 128 -5.20 1.62 -1.03
C GLY A 128 -4.23 0.67 -0.38
N SER A 129 -4.73 -0.14 0.55
CA SER A 129 -3.91 -1.08 1.29
C SER A 129 -4.11 -2.51 0.86
N VAL A 130 -3.09 -3.34 1.10
CA VAL A 130 -3.16 -4.79 1.01
C VAL A 130 -2.59 -5.43 2.27
N ARG A 131 -3.05 -6.64 2.56
CA ARG A 131 -2.38 -7.54 3.52
C ARG A 131 -1.03 -8.01 2.99
N GLY A 132 -0.16 -8.42 3.92
CA GLY A 132 1.19 -8.91 3.59
C GLY A 132 1.25 -10.19 2.76
N ASP A 133 0.15 -10.95 2.63
CA ASP A 133 0.08 -12.15 1.80
C ASP A 133 -0.37 -11.90 0.35
N VAL A 134 -0.75 -10.67 0.02
CA VAL A 134 -1.15 -10.26 -1.33
C VAL A 134 0.10 -10.01 -2.17
N ALA A 135 0.20 -10.71 -3.29
CA ALA A 135 1.28 -10.57 -4.28
C ALA A 135 0.84 -9.80 -5.53
N GLU A 136 -0.46 -9.74 -5.80
CA GLU A 136 -1.01 -9.08 -7.00
C GLU A 136 -2.36 -8.44 -6.68
N VAL A 137 -2.60 -7.23 -7.22
CA VAL A 137 -3.92 -6.63 -7.30
C VAL A 137 -4.20 -6.30 -8.77
N VAL A 138 -5.37 -6.71 -9.25
CA VAL A 138 -5.85 -6.45 -10.61
C VAL A 138 -7.19 -5.76 -10.54
N ALA A 139 -7.30 -4.57 -11.15
CA ALA A 139 -8.55 -3.86 -11.32
C ALA A 139 -9.13 -4.13 -12.71
N ARG A 140 -10.46 -4.16 -12.80
CA ARG A 140 -11.21 -4.32 -14.03
C ARG A 140 -12.36 -3.32 -14.08
N THR A 141 -12.46 -2.60 -15.18
CA THR A 141 -13.58 -1.67 -15.44
C THR A 141 -14.81 -2.42 -15.97
N PRO A 142 -16.00 -1.79 -15.97
CA PRO A 142 -17.19 -2.34 -16.61
C PRO A 142 -17.01 -2.64 -18.11
N SER A 143 -16.18 -1.85 -18.80
CA SER A 143 -15.81 -2.06 -20.20
C SER A 143 -14.87 -3.25 -20.43
N GLY A 144 -14.39 -3.90 -19.36
CA GLY A 144 -13.48 -5.05 -19.42
C GLY A 144 -12.00 -4.70 -19.52
N GLN A 145 -11.62 -3.42 -19.44
CA GLN A 145 -10.21 -3.02 -19.36
C GLN A 145 -9.60 -3.54 -18.06
N VAL A 146 -8.36 -4.00 -18.13
CA VAL A 146 -7.66 -4.64 -17.01
C VAL A 146 -6.40 -3.85 -16.68
N PHE A 147 -6.25 -3.50 -15.40
CA PHE A 147 -5.14 -2.72 -14.89
C PHE A 147 -4.46 -3.49 -13.76
N ARG A 148 -3.13 -3.55 -13.78
CA ARG A 148 -2.33 -4.21 -12.75
C ARG A 148 -1.79 -3.17 -11.78
N ALA A 149 -1.89 -3.45 -10.49
CA ALA A 149 -1.35 -2.58 -9.47
C ALA A 149 0.16 -2.74 -9.32
N GLN A 150 0.81 -1.66 -8.92
CA GLN A 150 2.09 -1.70 -8.21
C GLN A 150 1.82 -1.91 -6.72
N ILE A 151 2.66 -2.69 -6.03
CA ILE A 151 2.52 -2.98 -4.60
C ILE A 151 3.86 -2.70 -3.90
N ARG A 152 3.82 -1.98 -2.77
CA ARG A 152 4.96 -1.72 -1.89
C ARG A 152 4.48 -1.44 -0.47
N ASP A 153 5.15 -2.02 0.52
CA ASP A 153 4.97 -1.71 1.95
C ASP A 153 3.50 -1.75 2.42
N GLY A 154 2.75 -2.76 1.95
CA GLY A 154 1.33 -2.93 2.30
C GLY A 154 0.39 -1.93 1.63
N LEU A 155 0.88 -1.15 0.67
CA LEU A 155 0.13 -0.22 -0.16
C LEU A 155 0.16 -0.67 -1.61
N PHE A 156 -0.88 -0.30 -2.35
CA PHE A 156 -0.91 -0.50 -3.78
C PHE A 156 -1.43 0.73 -4.51
N LEU A 157 -1.07 0.82 -5.78
CA LEU A 157 -1.54 1.85 -6.70
C LEU A 157 -1.80 1.24 -8.07
N VAL A 158 -2.87 1.67 -8.72
CA VAL A 158 -3.30 1.29 -10.06
C VAL A 158 -3.41 2.54 -10.91
N ASP A 159 -2.76 2.57 -12.07
CA ASP A 159 -2.99 3.61 -13.08
C ASP A 159 -4.35 3.39 -13.74
N LEU A 160 -5.26 4.34 -13.60
CA LEU A 160 -6.61 4.31 -14.18
C LEU A 160 -6.76 5.37 -15.27
N LEU A 161 -5.65 5.80 -15.89
CA LEU A 161 -5.68 6.72 -17.02
C LEU A 161 -6.62 6.20 -18.12
N GLY A 162 -7.49 7.10 -18.61
CA GLY A 162 -8.50 6.76 -19.61
C GLY A 162 -9.76 6.09 -19.07
N VAL A 163 -9.82 5.74 -17.79
CA VAL A 163 -11.07 5.31 -17.13
C VAL A 163 -11.90 6.56 -16.81
N PRO A 164 -13.17 6.67 -17.23
CA PRO A 164 -14.04 7.79 -16.86
C PRO A 164 -14.32 7.81 -15.34
N GLU A 165 -14.46 9.00 -14.75
CA GLU A 165 -14.74 9.14 -13.31
C GLU A 165 -16.11 8.55 -12.96
N GLU A 166 -17.06 8.62 -13.89
CA GLU A 166 -18.45 8.18 -13.73
C GLU A 166 -18.59 6.68 -13.49
N VAL A 167 -17.55 5.89 -13.78
CA VAL A 167 -17.54 4.43 -13.60
C VAL A 167 -16.61 3.96 -12.50
N PHE A 168 -16.06 4.89 -11.70
CA PHE A 168 -15.09 4.58 -10.66
C PHE A 168 -15.63 3.64 -9.58
N ASP A 169 -16.88 3.79 -9.16
CA ASP A 169 -17.56 2.91 -8.19
C ASP A 169 -17.93 1.53 -8.77
N GLU A 170 -17.89 1.39 -10.09
CA GLU A 170 -18.12 0.13 -10.78
C GLU A 170 -16.84 -0.68 -11.03
N VAL A 171 -15.66 -0.10 -10.77
CA VAL A 171 -14.39 -0.82 -10.89
C VAL A 171 -14.35 -1.97 -9.87
N VAL A 172 -14.15 -3.19 -10.36
CA VAL A 172 -13.95 -4.39 -9.54
C VAL A 172 -12.45 -4.63 -9.42
N TYR A 173 -11.98 -5.10 -8.27
CA TYR A 173 -10.60 -5.52 -8.11
C TYR A 173 -10.49 -6.88 -7.42
N VAL A 174 -9.44 -7.60 -7.79
CA VAL A 174 -9.11 -8.92 -7.28
C VAL A 174 -7.70 -8.88 -6.73
N ALA A 175 -7.54 -9.30 -5.48
CA ALA A 175 -6.25 -9.52 -4.86
C ALA A 175 -5.90 -11.00 -4.87
N ARG A 176 -4.66 -11.34 -5.23
CA ARG A 176 -4.16 -12.71 -5.26
C ARG A 176 -2.91 -12.88 -4.41
N ASP A 177 -2.78 -14.07 -3.83
CA ASP A 177 -1.55 -14.48 -3.16
C ASP A 177 -0.46 -14.88 -4.17
N PHE A 178 0.73 -15.22 -3.66
CA PHE A 178 1.87 -15.68 -4.46
C PHE A 178 1.63 -17.01 -5.22
N ARG A 179 0.55 -17.73 -4.90
CA ARG A 179 0.12 -18.95 -5.62
C ARG A 179 -0.93 -18.64 -6.68
N GLY A 180 -1.27 -17.37 -6.87
CA GLY A 180 -2.33 -16.93 -7.79
C GLY A 180 -3.74 -17.19 -7.28
N ARG A 181 -3.93 -17.54 -6.00
CA ARG A 181 -5.26 -17.76 -5.43
C ARG A 181 -5.89 -16.42 -5.10
N VAL A 182 -7.17 -16.27 -5.44
CA VAL A 182 -7.95 -15.09 -5.03
C VAL A 182 -8.12 -15.12 -3.51
N VAL A 183 -7.60 -14.09 -2.85
CA VAL A 183 -7.75 -13.89 -1.38
C VAL A 183 -8.73 -12.79 -1.05
N PHE A 184 -9.05 -11.93 -2.03
CA PHE A 184 -10.05 -10.89 -1.90
C PHE A 184 -10.61 -10.51 -3.28
N GLU A 185 -11.90 -10.19 -3.32
CA GLU A 185 -12.56 -9.56 -4.46
C GLU A 185 -13.52 -8.49 -3.92
N GLY A 186 -13.52 -7.31 -4.53
CA GLY A 186 -14.39 -6.23 -4.11
C GLY A 186 -14.59 -5.15 -5.16
N ARG A 187 -15.44 -4.20 -4.84
CA ARG A 187 -15.68 -3.00 -5.65
C ARG A 187 -14.92 -1.82 -5.07
N ALA A 188 -14.49 -0.95 -5.96
CA ALA A 188 -13.88 0.32 -5.63
C ALA A 188 -14.82 1.16 -4.76
N ILE A 189 -14.24 1.90 -3.82
CA ILE A 189 -14.95 2.78 -2.89
C ILE A 189 -14.45 4.19 -3.15
N PRO A 190 -15.19 5.03 -3.89
CA PRO A 190 -14.80 6.42 -4.09
C PRO A 190 -14.75 7.14 -2.74
N LEU A 191 -13.56 7.60 -2.35
CA LEU A 191 -13.41 8.42 -1.17
C LEU A 191 -13.74 9.85 -1.59
N LYS A 192 -14.95 10.30 -1.24
CA LYS A 192 -15.38 11.68 -1.50
C LYS A 192 -14.51 12.63 -0.65
N SER A 193 -13.96 13.65 -1.30
CA SER A 193 -13.32 14.80 -0.67
C SER A 193 -14.34 15.73 -0.02
#